data_AF-A0A3B9CSW8-F1
#
_entry.id   AF-A0A3B9CSW8-F1
#
_cell.length_a   1.000
_cell.length_b   1.000
_cell.length_c   1.000
_cell.angle_alpha   90.00
_cell.angle_beta   90.00
_cell.angle_gamma   90.00
#
_symmetry.space_group_name_H-M   'P 1'
#
loop_
_entity.id
_entity.type
_entity.pdbx_description
1 polymer ?
#
loop_
_entity_poly.entity_id
_entity_poly.type
_entity_poly.pdbx_seq_one_letter_code
_entity_poly.pdbx_strand_id
1 'polypeptide(L)' 'MVPITGAVDKESQRVAWRIGDSKTVVYEAGMADLTKQELTILVHFGKDQTQQWQLVRLEDPETDEKSPKE' A
#
# COMPACT_ATOMS: atom_id res chain seq x y z
N MET A 1 15.58 -4.92 -3.06
CA MET A 1 14.30 -4.72 -2.36
C MET A 1 14.22 -3.26 -1.94
N VAL A 2 13.17 -2.54 -2.32
CA VAL A 2 12.99 -1.14 -1.91
C VAL A 2 12.31 -1.13 -0.53
N PRO A 3 12.86 -0.43 0.48
CA PRO A 3 12.29 -0.46 1.82
C PRO A 3 10.93 0.23 1.87
N ILE A 4 10.06 -0.24 2.76
CA ILE A 4 8.80 0.42 3.10
C ILE A 4 8.89 0.81 4.57
N THR A 5 8.60 2.06 4.89
CA THR A 5 8.61 2.57 6.27
C THR A 5 7.33 3.32 6.55
N GLY A 6 6.70 3.02 7.68
CA GLY A 6 5.41 3.61 8.04
C GLY A 6 5.07 3.42 9.51
N ALA A 7 3.88 3.87 9.88
CA ALA A 7 3.34 3.74 11.22
C ALA A 7 1.84 3.42 11.17
N VAL A 8 1.36 2.81 12.25
CA VAL A 8 -0.06 2.58 12.49
C VAL A 8 -0.51 3.55 13.59
N ASP A 9 -1.52 4.33 13.30
CA ASP A 9 -2.26 5.05 14.33
C ASP A 9 -3.29 4.11 14.95
N LYS A 10 -3.11 3.80 16.24
CA LYS A 10 -3.94 2.85 16.98
C LYS A 10 -5.33 3.39 17.30
N GLU A 11 -5.48 4.71 17.41
CA GLU A 11 -6.76 5.32 17.75
C GLU A 11 -7.68 5.34 16.54
N SER A 12 -7.18 5.84 15.41
CA SER A 12 -7.95 5.94 14.17
C SER A 12 -7.92 4.67 13.31
N GLN A 13 -7.09 3.68 13.66
CA GLN A 13 -6.87 2.45 12.89
C GLN A 13 -6.44 2.72 11.43
N ARG A 14 -5.61 3.75 11.25
CA ARG A 14 -5.05 4.15 9.95
C ARG A 14 -3.58 3.78 9.86
N VAL A 15 -3.15 3.46 8.64
CA VAL A 15 -1.75 3.16 8.33
C VAL A 15 -1.24 4.19 7.34
N ALA A 16 -0.09 4.78 7.63
CA ALA A 16 0.60 5.69 6.73
C ALA A 16 2.02 5.18 6.45
N TRP A 17 2.43 5.11 5.19
CA TRP A 17 3.75 4.59 4.80
C TRP A 17 4.38 5.35 3.64
N ARG A 18 5.67 5.12 3.45
CA ARG A 18 6.52 5.68 2.40
C ARG A 18 7.36 4.56 1.80
N ILE A 19 7.73 4.71 0.52
CA ILE A 19 8.49 3.73 -0.25
C ILE A 19 9.85 4.34 -0.59
N GLY A 20 10.93 3.58 -0.35
CA GLY A 20 12.31 4.01 -0.57
C GLY A 20 12.68 5.22 0.28
N ASP A 21 13.49 6.11 -0.30
CA ASP A 21 13.98 7.32 0.37
C ASP A 21 13.00 8.50 0.28
N SER A 22 11.78 8.28 -0.24
CA SER A 22 10.78 9.34 -0.37
C SER A 22 10.44 9.92 1.01
N LYS A 23 10.61 11.24 1.14
CA LYS A 23 10.25 11.99 2.36
C LYS A 23 8.94 12.76 2.22
N THR A 24 8.45 12.93 0.99
CA THR A 24 7.35 13.83 0.67
C THR A 24 6.10 13.13 0.18
N VAL A 25 6.22 11.91 -0.37
CA VAL A 25 5.08 11.11 -0.81
C VAL A 25 4.68 10.14 0.28
N VAL A 26 3.47 10.27 0.80
CA VAL A 26 2.90 9.42 1.86
C VAL A 26 1.66 8.71 1.33
N TYR A 27 1.57 7.41 1.56
CA TYR A 27 0.43 6.58 1.25
C TYR A 27 -0.36 6.31 2.53
N GLU A 28 -1.68 6.37 2.46
CA GLU A 28 -2.56 6.21 3.63
C GLU A 28 -3.75 5.30 3.32
N ALA A 29 -4.06 4.38 4.23
CA ALA A 29 -5.20 3.46 4.14
C ALA A 29 -5.77 3.11 5.53
N GLY A 30 -6.96 2.49 5.56
CA GLY A 30 -7.47 1.83 6.76
C GLY A 30 -6.73 0.51 7.01
N MET A 31 -6.42 0.19 8.26
CA MET A 31 -5.67 -1.03 8.60
C MET A 31 -6.41 -2.30 8.15
N ALA A 32 -7.73 -2.35 8.35
CA ALA A 32 -8.55 -3.48 7.93
C ALA A 32 -8.64 -3.63 6.39
N ASP A 33 -8.48 -2.55 5.63
CA ASP A 33 -8.59 -2.59 4.17
C ASP A 33 -7.36 -3.23 3.51
N LEU A 34 -6.19 -3.20 4.18
CA LEU A 34 -4.95 -3.77 3.65
C LEU A 34 -4.98 -5.30 3.51
N THR A 35 -5.97 -5.98 4.10
CA THR A 35 -6.18 -7.43 3.93
C THR A 35 -7.02 -7.77 2.70
N LYS A 36 -7.60 -6.77 2.02
CA LYS A 36 -8.41 -6.98 0.82
C LYS A 36 -7.54 -7.23 -0.41
N GLN A 37 -8.18 -7.77 -1.45
CA GLN A 37 -7.55 -7.95 -2.77
C GLN A 37 -7.38 -6.60 -3.49
N GLU A 38 -8.29 -5.67 -3.25
CA GLU A 38 -8.19 -4.31 -3.74
C GLU A 38 -8.77 -3.33 -2.72
N LEU A 39 -8.21 -2.12 -2.68
CA LEU A 39 -8.71 -1.01 -1.87
C LEU A 39 -8.38 0.34 -2.50
N THR A 40 -9.15 1.36 -2.14
CA THR A 40 -8.80 2.75 -2.42
C THR A 40 -7.89 3.29 -1.32
N ILE A 41 -6.79 3.91 -1.71
CA ILE A 41 -5.84 4.57 -0.81
C ILE A 41 -5.75 6.06 -1.11
N LEU A 42 -5.27 6.83 -0.14
CA LEU A 42 -4.88 8.22 -0.36
C LEU A 42 -3.37 8.29 -0.60
N VAL A 43 -2.97 9.13 -1.56
CA VAL A 43 -1.58 9.44 -1.85
C VAL A 43 -1.38 10.93 -1.68
N HIS A 44 -0.59 11.31 -0.69
CA HIS A 44 -0.27 12.69 -0.35
C HIS A 44 1.08 13.06 -1.00
N PHE A 45 1.05 14.04 -1.88
CA PHE A 45 2.23 14.65 -2.51
C PHE A 45 2.55 15.97 -1.79
N GLY A 46 3.33 15.88 -0.72
CA GLY A 46 3.56 17.04 0.16
C GLY A 46 2.28 17.46 0.89
N LYS A 47 2.15 18.76 1.17
CA LYS A 47 1.01 19.30 1.96
C LYS A 47 -0.20 19.67 1.12
N ASP A 48 0.01 19.92 -0.17
CA ASP A 48 -0.93 20.67 -0.99
C ASP A 48 -1.74 19.79 -1.94
N GLN A 49 -1.28 18.55 -2.18
CA GLN A 49 -1.88 17.66 -3.16
C GLN A 49 -2.12 16.29 -2.55
N THR A 50 -3.38 15.84 -2.62
CA THR A 50 -3.78 14.48 -2.27
C THR A 50 -4.56 13.88 -3.44
N GLN A 51 -4.30 12.62 -3.75
CA GLN A 51 -4.99 11.86 -4.79
C GLN A 51 -5.56 10.56 -4.21
N GLN A 52 -6.61 10.05 -4.85
CA GLN A 52 -7.13 8.71 -4.57
C GLN A 52 -6.61 7.74 -5.61
N TRP A 53 -5.99 6.65 -5.15
CA TRP A 53 -5.42 5.62 -6.01
C TRP A 53 -6.05 4.27 -5.64
N GLN A 54 -6.11 3.35 -6.61
CA GLN A 54 -6.49 1.95 -6.34
C GLN A 54 -5.23 1.13 -6.08
N LEU A 55 -5.19 0.42 -4.96
CA LEU A 55 -4.15 -0.52 -4.61
C LEU A 55 -4.68 -1.93 -4.84
N VAL A 56 -4.08 -2.65 -5.78
CA VAL A 56 -4.46 -4.02 -6.14
C VAL A 56 -3.37 -4.98 -5.70
N ARG A 57 -3.76 -6.07 -5.05
CA ARG A 57 -2.87 -7.17 -4.68
C ARG A 57 -2.57 -7.99 -5.93
N LEU A 58 -1.29 -8.05 -6.28
CA LEU A 58 -0.82 -8.96 -7.33
C LEU A 58 -0.60 -10.34 -6.73
N GLU A 59 -0.86 -11.36 -7.52
CA GLU A 59 -0.48 -12.74 -7.19
C GLU A 59 1.04 -12.85 -7.13
N ASP A 60 1.53 -13.73 -6.25
CA ASP A 60 2.96 -13.93 -6.09
C ASP A 60 3.51 -14.62 -7.35
N PRO A 61 4.44 -13.98 -8.10
CA PRO A 61 4.96 -14.53 -9.34
C PRO A 61 5.66 -15.89 -9.14
N GLU A 62 6.17 -16.21 -7.95
CA GLU A 62 6.80 -17.51 -7.67
C GLU A 62 5.77 -18.64 -7.44
N THR A 63 4.51 -18.30 -7.21
CA THR A 63 3.42 -19.28 -7.03
C THR A 63 2.83 -19.71 -8.38
N ASP A 64 2.94 -18.87 -9.41
CA ASP A 64 2.39 -19.13 -10.75
C ASP A 64 3.22 -20.17 -11.55
N GLU A 65 4.54 -20.26 -11.30
CA GLU A 65 5.40 -21.28 -11.93
C GLU A 65 5.14 -22.73 -11.46
N LYS A 66 4.33 -22.94 -10.41
CA LYS A 66 4.05 -24.28 -9.85
C LYS A 66 2.67 -24.84 -10.18
N SER A 67 1.87 -24.16 -11.00
CA SER A 67 0.60 -24.71 -11.48
C SER A 67 0.86 -25.62 -12.70
N PRO A 68 0.59 -26.93 -12.64
CA PRO A 68 0.55 -27.75 -13.84
C PRO A 68 -0.50 -27.16 -14.78
N LYS A 69 -0.06 -26.81 -15.98
CA LYS A 69 -0.96 -26.44 -17.07
C LYS A 69 -1.65 -27.72 -17.55
N GLU A 70 -2.82 -28.02 -16.98
CA GLU A 70 -3.71 -29.09 -17.44
C GLU A 70 -4.44 -28.71 -18.75
#